data_AF-A0A6P0WI27-F1
#
_entry.id   AF-A0A6P0WI27-F1
#
_cell.length_a   1.000
_cell.length_b   1.000
_cell.length_c   1.000
_cell.angle_alpha   90.00
_cell.angle_beta   90.00
_cell.angle_gamma   90.00
#
_symmetry.space_group_name_H-M   'P 1'
#
loop_
_entity.id
_entity.type
_entity.pdbx_description
1 polymer ?
#
loop_
_entity_poly.entity_id
_entity_poly.type
_entity_poly.pdbx_seq_one_letter_code
_entity_poly.pdbx_strand_id
1 'polypeptide(L)'
;MLSCFDIADYFIWLANETGSFISNLKLQKLVYYAQAWYLALYDQPLFEEDFQAWVHGPVIPSLYQYYKSFGWQPILKDVAPELPKDVIQFLDEVAEEYWLSSS
;
A
#
# COMPACT_ATOMS: atom_id res chain seq x y z
N MET A 1 -7.77 -14.64 -2.87
CA MET A 1 -6.81 -14.20 -1.85
C MET A 1 -6.10 -13.00 -2.43
N LEU A 2 -6.05 -11.90 -1.69
CA LEU A 2 -5.44 -10.67 -2.18
C LEU A 2 -3.92 -10.78 -2.10
N SER A 3 -3.23 -10.01 -2.93
CA SER A 3 -1.79 -9.82 -2.93
C SER A 3 -1.44 -8.42 -2.43
N CYS A 4 -0.20 -8.23 -2.02
CA CYS A 4 0.31 -6.90 -1.71
C CYS A 4 0.20 -5.92 -2.90
N PHE A 5 0.14 -6.44 -4.13
CA PHE A 5 -0.03 -5.64 -5.34
C PHE A 5 -1.46 -5.12 -5.51
N ASP A 6 -2.47 -5.88 -5.11
CA ASP A 6 -3.87 -5.41 -5.15
C ASP A 6 -4.06 -4.23 -4.20
N ILE A 7 -3.45 -4.31 -3.01
CA ILE A 7 -3.46 -3.22 -2.01
C ILE A 7 -2.64 -2.02 -2.50
N ALA A 8 -1.49 -2.28 -3.13
CA ALA A 8 -0.67 -1.22 -3.71
C ALA A 8 -1.40 -0.48 -4.84
N ASP A 9 -2.10 -1.21 -5.72
CA ASP A 9 -2.85 -0.62 -6.83
C ASP A 9 -4.01 0.24 -6.32
N TYR A 10 -4.64 -0.09 -5.19
CA TYR A 10 -5.58 0.80 -4.52
C TYR A 10 -4.94 2.14 -4.11
N PHE A 11 -3.79 2.13 -3.43
CA PHE A 11 -3.15 3.38 -3.01
C PHE A 11 -2.61 4.20 -4.18
N ILE A 12 -2.17 3.55 -5.25
CA ILE A 12 -1.76 4.23 -6.49
C ILE A 12 -2.98 4.85 -7.18
N TRP A 13 -4.09 4.12 -7.28
CA TRP A 13 -5.35 4.64 -7.80
C TRP A 13 -5.82 5.86 -7.01
N LEU A 14 -5.82 5.78 -5.68
CA LEU A 14 -6.21 6.90 -4.81
C LEU A 14 -5.30 8.12 -5.01
N ALA A 15 -4.00 7.92 -5.20
CA ALA A 15 -3.07 9.00 -5.52
C ALA A 15 -3.43 9.67 -6.85
N ASN A 16 -3.73 8.88 -7.88
CA ASN A 16 -4.12 9.40 -9.20
C ASN A 16 -5.42 10.21 -9.12
N GLU A 17 -6.46 9.69 -8.46
CA GLU A 17 -7.77 10.34 -8.34
C GLU A 17 -7.70 11.65 -7.55
N THR A 18 -6.84 11.71 -6.53
CA THR A 18 -6.68 12.89 -5.68
C THR A 18 -5.63 13.88 -6.21
N GLY A 19 -4.92 13.55 -7.29
CA GLY A 19 -3.78 14.33 -7.78
C GLY A 19 -2.60 14.39 -6.79
N SER A 20 -2.50 13.41 -5.90
CA SER A 20 -1.46 13.30 -4.89
C SER A 20 -0.22 12.58 -5.41
N PHE A 21 0.92 12.79 -4.73
CA PHE A 21 2.15 12.06 -5.03
C PHE A 21 2.31 10.83 -4.11
N ILE A 22 2.60 9.69 -4.72
CA ILE A 22 2.98 8.46 -4.02
C ILE A 22 4.31 7.94 -4.55
N SER A 23 5.31 7.86 -3.67
CA SER A 23 6.62 7.27 -3.97
C SER A 23 6.63 5.80 -3.56
N ASN A 24 7.63 5.04 -4.02
CA ASN A 24 7.79 3.63 -3.61
C ASN A 24 7.92 3.49 -2.07
N LEU A 25 8.64 4.40 -1.41
CA LEU A 25 8.77 4.37 0.05
C LEU A 25 7.43 4.61 0.77
N LYS A 26 6.64 5.59 0.29
CA LYS A 26 5.31 5.87 0.85
C LYS A 26 4.37 4.68 0.62
N LEU A 27 4.41 4.08 -0.57
CA LEU A 27 3.63 2.89 -0.90
C LEU A 27 3.94 1.71 0.05
N GLN A 28 5.23 1.43 0.31
CA GLN A 28 5.63 0.39 1.27
C GLN A 28 5.04 0.62 2.66
N LYS A 29 5.09 1.87 3.16
CA LYS A 29 4.53 2.23 4.47
C LYS A 29 3.01 2.01 4.52
N LEU A 30 2.28 2.46 3.50
CA LEU A 30 0.82 2.33 3.46
C LEU A 30 0.38 0.85 3.39
N VAL A 31 1.06 0.06 2.56
CA VAL A 31 0.80 -1.39 2.47
C VAL A 31 1.13 -2.10 3.80
N TYR A 32 2.18 -1.67 4.50
CA TYR A 32 2.49 -2.14 5.85
C TYR A 32 1.40 -1.83 6.87
N TYR A 33 0.91 -0.58 6.92
CA TYR A 33 -0.16 -0.20 7.83
C TYR A 33 -1.44 -0.98 7.54
N ALA A 34 -1.78 -1.16 6.26
CA ALA A 34 -2.93 -1.98 5.87
C ALA A 34 -2.82 -3.41 6.41
N GLN A 35 -1.69 -4.11 6.23
CA GLN A 35 -1.50 -5.46 6.76
C GLN A 35 -1.54 -5.48 8.30
N ALA A 36 -0.83 -4.57 8.95
CA ALA A 36 -0.70 -4.55 10.41
C ALA A 36 -2.06 -4.32 11.10
N TRP A 37 -2.86 -3.37 10.59
CA TRP A 37 -4.19 -3.10 11.12
C TRP A 37 -5.18 -4.21 10.78
N TYR A 38 -5.10 -4.77 9.59
CA TYR A 38 -6.00 -5.87 9.23
C TYR A 38 -5.75 -7.11 10.10
N LEU A 39 -4.49 -7.45 10.35
CA LEU A 39 -4.12 -8.50 11.31
C LEU A 39 -4.63 -8.18 12.72
N ALA A 40 -4.46 -6.95 13.20
CA ALA A 40 -4.87 -6.56 14.55
C ALA A 40 -6.39 -6.59 14.75
N LEU A 41 -7.18 -6.25 13.73
CA LEU A 41 -8.64 -6.15 13.80
C LEU A 41 -9.35 -7.46 13.51
N TYR A 42 -8.82 -8.26 12.58
CA TYR A 42 -9.50 -9.43 12.04
C TYR A 42 -8.80 -10.75 12.37
N ASP A 43 -7.62 -10.71 13.01
CA ASP A 43 -6.79 -11.88 13.36
C ASP A 43 -6.44 -12.76 12.14
N GLN A 44 -6.39 -12.14 10.95
CA GLN A 44 -6.06 -12.80 9.69
C GLN A 44 -5.28 -11.83 8.78
N PRO A 45 -4.39 -12.34 7.91
CA PRO A 45 -3.64 -11.49 6.98
C PRO A 45 -4.55 -10.90 5.90
N LEU A 46 -4.27 -9.66 5.46
CA LEU A 46 -4.93 -9.05 4.31
C LEU A 46 -4.40 -9.66 3.00
N PHE A 47 -3.10 -9.93 2.98
CA PHE A 47 -2.37 -10.63 1.93
C PHE A 47 -1.22 -11.47 2.54
N GLU A 48 -0.67 -12.40 1.76
CA GLU A 48 0.28 -13.41 2.24
C GLU A 48 1.75 -12.98 2.14
N GLU A 49 2.09 -11.96 1.35
CA GLU A 49 3.48 -11.54 1.20
C GLU A 49 4.08 -11.01 2.51
N ASP A 50 5.27 -11.53 2.84
CA ASP A 50 5.99 -11.16 4.06
C ASP A 50 6.77 -9.85 3.93
N PHE A 51 6.86 -9.15 5.07
CA PHE A 51 7.74 -8.01 5.25
C PHE A 51 9.13 -8.45 5.73
N GLN A 52 10.16 -7.76 5.24
CA GLN A 52 11.51 -7.83 5.76
C GLN A 52 11.87 -6.57 6.52
N ALA A 53 12.60 -6.70 7.63
CA ALA A 53 13.12 -5.56 8.38
C ALA A 53 14.31 -4.94 7.63
N TRP A 54 14.10 -3.79 6.99
CA TRP A 54 15.15 -3.02 6.32
C TRP A 54 15.48 -1.75 7.12
N VAL A 55 16.58 -1.06 6.74
CA VAL A 55 17.10 0.13 7.45
C VAL A 55 16.04 1.24 7.59
N HIS A 56 15.13 1.37 6.62
CA HIS A 56 14.08 2.40 6.61
C HIS A 56 12.70 1.89 6.99
N GLY A 57 12.63 0.71 7.62
CA GLY A 57 11.39 0.09 8.06
C GLY A 57 11.08 -1.23 7.35
N PRO A 58 9.90 -1.80 7.63
CA PRO A 58 9.45 -3.03 7.00
C PRO A 58 9.21 -2.82 5.50
N VAL A 59 9.71 -3.74 4.67
CA VAL A 59 9.61 -3.68 3.21
C VAL A 59 9.18 -5.04 2.68
N ILE A 60 8.22 -5.06 1.76
CA ILE A 60 7.93 -6.24 0.93
C ILE A 60 8.91 -6.20 -0.26
N PRO A 61 9.88 -7.12 -0.36
CA PRO A 61 10.93 -7.03 -1.37
C PRO A 61 10.40 -7.10 -2.80
N SER A 62 9.42 -7.97 -3.08
CA SER A 62 8.81 -8.11 -4.40
C SER A 62 8.17 -6.80 -4.86
N LEU A 63 7.38 -6.17 -3.99
CA LEU A 63 6.73 -4.89 -4.24
C LEU A 63 7.77 -3.77 -4.42
N TYR A 64 8.81 -3.73 -3.58
CA TYR A 64 9.85 -2.70 -3.66
C TYR A 64 10.59 -2.79 -4.98
N GLN A 65 11.00 -4.00 -5.40
CA GLN A 65 11.71 -4.21 -6.66
C GLN A 65 10.85 -3.81 -7.86
N TYR A 66 9.55 -4.13 -7.83
CA TYR A 66 8.63 -3.79 -8.91
C TYR A 66 8.55 -2.28 -9.16
N TYR A 67 8.48 -1.47 -8.09
CA TYR A 67 8.42 -0.01 -8.19
C TYR A 67 9.78 0.69 -8.02
N LYS A 68 10.89 -0.05 -7.99
CA LYS A 68 12.23 0.49 -7.69
C LYS A 68 12.69 1.53 -8.70
N SER A 69 12.34 1.35 -9.98
CA SER A 69 12.74 2.25 -11.06
C SER A 69 12.19 3.68 -10.92
N PHE A 70 11.07 3.86 -10.21
CA PHE A 70 10.52 5.19 -9.91
C PHE A 70 11.37 5.94 -8.86
N GLY A 71 12.07 5.22 -7.99
CA GLY A 71 12.86 5.82 -6.91
C GLY A 71 12.02 6.76 -6.04
N TRP A 72 12.38 8.04 -6.04
CA TRP A 72 11.67 9.11 -5.31
C TRP A 72 10.58 9.80 -6.14
N GLN A 73 10.48 9.48 -7.43
CA GLN A 73 9.47 10.05 -8.31
C GLN A 73 8.09 9.45 -8.02
N PRO A 74 7.00 10.18 -8.35
CA PRO A 74 5.66 9.62 -8.28
C PRO A 74 5.54 8.35 -9.13
N ILE A 75 4.86 7.34 -8.59
CA ILE A 75 4.51 6.14 -9.33
C ILE A 75 3.38 6.50 -10.30
N LEU A 76 3.70 6.57 -11.58
CA LEU A 76 2.75 6.85 -12.66
C LEU A 76 2.34 5.53 -13.31
N LYS A 77 1.33 4.87 -12.74
CA LYS A 77 0.72 3.65 -13.26
C LYS A 77 -0.79 3.88 -13.34
N ASP A 78 -1.37 3.63 -14.51
CA ASP A 78 -2.82 3.61 -14.67
C ASP A 78 -3.36 2.30 -14.11
N VAL A 79 -4.26 2.40 -13.14
CA VAL A 79 -4.77 1.27 -12.34
C VAL A 79 -6.24 1.46 -12.05
N ALA A 80 -6.98 0.36 -12.12
CA ALA A 80 -8.38 0.27 -11.74
C ALA A 80 -8.53 -0.93 -10.78
N PRO A 81 -8.32 -0.73 -9.47
CA PRO A 81 -8.31 -1.82 -8.50
C PRO A 81 -9.71 -2.45 -8.40
N GLU A 82 -9.77 -3.78 -8.55
CA GLU A 82 -11.00 -4.56 -8.36
C GLU A 82 -10.92 -5.28 -7.01
N LEU A 83 -11.43 -4.64 -5.96
CA LEU A 83 -11.39 -5.14 -4.58
C LEU A 83 -12.80 -5.34 -4.00
N PRO A 84 -12.97 -6.26 -3.04
CA PRO A 84 -14.19 -6.34 -2.23
C PRO A 84 -14.50 -5.01 -1.54
N LYS A 85 -15.79 -4.67 -1.41
CA LYS A 85 -16.22 -3.36 -0.87
C LYS A 85 -15.78 -3.11 0.56
N ASP A 86 -15.80 -4.16 1.38
CA ASP A 86 -15.34 -4.16 2.77
C ASP A 86 -13.83 -3.88 2.86
N VAL A 87 -13.04 -4.42 1.92
CA VAL A 87 -11.62 -4.14 1.82
C VAL A 87 -11.38 -2.69 1.38
N ILE A 88 -12.13 -2.19 0.40
CA ILE A 88 -12.03 -0.78 -0.03
C ILE A 88 -12.31 0.15 1.15
N GLN A 89 -13.40 -0.08 1.89
CA GLN A 89 -13.74 0.73 3.06
C GLN A 89 -12.64 0.71 4.12
N PHE A 90 -12.07 -0.47 4.40
CA PHE A 90 -10.94 -0.59 5.32
C PHE A 90 -9.71 0.20 4.83
N LEU A 91 -9.39 0.14 3.53
CA LEU A 91 -8.26 0.87 2.97
C LEU A 91 -8.49 2.39 2.93
N ASP A 92 -9.74 2.85 2.77
CA ASP A 92 -10.13 4.25 2.91
C ASP A 92 -9.79 4.75 4.32
N GLU A 93 -10.17 3.99 5.37
CA GLU A 93 -9.87 4.33 6.77
C GLU A 93 -8.36 4.39 7.05
N VAL A 94 -7.58 3.42 6.50
CA VAL A 94 -6.12 3.43 6.59
C VAL A 94 -5.53 4.65 5.87
N ALA A 95 -6.06 5.00 4.70
CA ALA A 95 -5.60 6.17 3.96
C ALA A 95 -5.89 7.46 4.74
N GLU A 96 -7.10 7.64 5.28
CA GLU A 96 -7.46 8.82 6.07
C GLU A 96 -6.47 9.08 7.22
N GLU A 97 -6.07 8.03 7.94
CA GLU A 97 -5.15 8.14 9.08
C GLU A 97 -3.68 8.32 8.65
N TYR A 98 -3.22 7.57 7.65
CA TYR A 98 -1.78 7.45 7.35
C TYR A 98 -1.30 8.19 6.11
N TRP A 99 -2.19 8.73 5.29
CA TRP A 99 -1.81 9.36 4.02
C TRP A 99 -0.95 10.62 4.21
N LEU A 100 -1.24 11.43 5.22
CA LEU A 100 -0.51 12.68 5.48
C LEU A 100 0.69 12.46 6.42
N SER A 101 0.61 11.50 7.32
CA SER A 101 1.64 11.21 8.32
C SER A 101 2.83 10.39 7.78
N SER A 102 2.70 9.79 6.60
CA SER A 102 3.73 8.95 5.97
C SER A 102 4.74 9.71 5.09
N SER A 103 4.60 11.04 5.00
CA SER A 103 5.43 11.99 4.24
C SER A 103 6.89 12.04 4.68
#